data_AF-A0A934BN91-F1
#
_entry.id   AF-A0A934BN91-F1
#
_cell.length_a   1.000
_cell.length_b   1.000
_cell.length_c   1.000
_cell.angle_alpha   90.00
_cell.angle_beta   90.00
_cell.angle_gamma   90.00
#
_symmetry.space_group_name_H-M   'P 1'
#
loop_
_entity.id
_entity.type
_entity.pdbx_description
1 polymer ?
#
loop_
_entity_poly.entity_id
_entity_poly.type
_entity_poly.pdbx_seq_one_letter_code
_entity_poly.pdbx_strand_id
1 'polypeptide(L)'
;MTNLQIDDVLGFGNLLRAAANEHKAKMVANDYDPTAKIASTTTTGNTLGDKKAQAKSAQIEATRKVDEAESLKQSYYDDLSSWCETMAGAVGKSTPEGKAILAIRANLKGRGPNTPAPTPPAPPSA
;
A
#
# COMPACT_ATOMS: atom_id res chain seq x y z
N MET A 1 -2.33 -27.74 -6.11
CA MET A 1 -1.22 -27.32 -5.22
C MET A 1 -1.84 -26.46 -4.13
N THR A 2 -1.78 -26.90 -2.88
CA THR A 2 -2.23 -26.08 -1.74
C THR A 2 -1.18 -24.99 -1.51
N ASN A 3 -1.57 -23.72 -1.56
CA ASN A 3 -0.66 -22.62 -1.25
C ASN A 3 -0.42 -22.57 0.26
N LEU A 4 0.67 -23.20 0.69
CA LEU A 4 1.17 -23.12 2.07
C LEU A 4 1.48 -21.66 2.41
N GLN A 5 0.90 -21.15 3.49
CA GLN A 5 1.23 -19.81 3.99
C GLN A 5 2.60 -19.84 4.68
N ILE A 6 3.37 -18.77 4.51
CA ILE A 6 4.71 -18.66 5.12
C ILE A 6 4.63 -18.78 6.65
N ASP A 7 3.58 -18.21 7.26
CA ASP A 7 3.36 -18.31 8.72
C ASP A 7 3.13 -19.73 9.20
N ASP A 8 2.33 -20.49 8.46
CA ASP A 8 2.07 -21.89 8.79
C ASP A 8 3.36 -22.72 8.72
N VAL A 9 4.21 -22.45 7.72
CA VAL A 9 5.50 -23.14 7.55
C VAL A 9 6.49 -22.76 8.65
N LEU A 10 6.59 -21.48 9.01
CA LEU A 10 7.44 -21.02 10.11
C LEU A 10 6.97 -21.60 11.45
N GLY A 11 5.66 -21.61 11.69
CA GLY A 11 5.05 -22.20 12.89
C GLY A 11 5.33 -23.70 12.99
N PHE A 12 5.11 -24.43 11.90
CA PHE A 12 5.44 -25.87 11.83
C PHE A 12 6.93 -26.13 12.09
N GLY A 13 7.83 -25.37 11.45
CA GLY A 13 9.28 -25.49 11.66
C GLY A 13 9.72 -25.20 13.09
N ASN A 14 9.05 -24.28 13.80
CA ASN A 14 9.31 -24.00 15.22
C ASN A 14 8.89 -25.17 16.10
N LEU A 15 7.68 -25.69 15.89
CA LEU A 15 7.15 -26.83 16.65
C LEU A 15 8.00 -28.09 16.46
N LEU A 16 8.39 -28.39 15.21
CA LEU A 16 9.20 -29.57 14.91
C LEU A 16 10.60 -29.47 15.54
N ARG A 17 11.21 -28.29 15.55
CA ARG A 17 12.50 -28.06 16.23
C ARG A 17 12.38 -28.19 17.75
N ALA A 18 11.29 -27.71 18.33
CA ALA A 18 11.04 -27.86 19.77
C ALA A 18 10.93 -29.35 20.14
N ALA A 19 10.10 -30.11 19.42
CA ALA A 19 9.93 -31.54 19.63
C ALA A 19 11.24 -32.32 19.42
N ALA A 20 12.03 -31.97 18.39
CA ALA A 20 13.30 -32.62 18.12
C ALA A 20 14.35 -32.35 19.21
N ASN A 21 14.35 -31.16 19.82
CA ASN A 21 15.22 -30.87 20.96
C ASN A 21 14.78 -31.62 22.22
N GLU A 22 13.47 -31.66 22.50
CA GLU A 22 12.91 -32.34 23.67
C GLU A 22 13.19 -33.85 23.65
N HIS A 23 13.08 -34.48 22.48
CA HIS A 23 13.24 -35.93 22.34
C HIS A 23 14.63 -36.35 21.84
N LYS A 24 15.60 -35.43 21.83
CA LYS A 24 16.94 -35.65 21.27
C LYS A 24 17.61 -36.92 21.80
N ALA A 25 17.64 -37.10 23.12
CA ALA A 25 18.29 -38.25 23.75
C ALA A 25 17.67 -39.59 23.30
N LYS A 26 16.33 -39.65 23.17
CA LYS A 26 15.61 -40.86 22.72
C LYS A 26 15.88 -41.16 21.25
N MET A 27 16.00 -40.14 20.40
CA MET A 27 16.34 -40.32 19.00
C MET A 27 17.78 -40.83 18.83
N VAL A 28 18.73 -40.27 19.58
CA VAL A 28 20.13 -40.72 19.56
C VAL A 28 20.27 -42.15 20.08
N ALA A 29 19.50 -42.53 21.10
CA ALA A 29 19.45 -43.92 21.58
C ALA A 29 18.88 -44.91 20.55
N ASN A 30 18.17 -44.41 19.53
CA ASN A 30 17.67 -45.19 18.38
C ASN A 30 18.51 -44.91 17.10
N ASP A 31 19.81 -44.62 17.27
CA ASP A 31 20.78 -44.40 16.19
C ASP A 31 20.45 -43.25 15.22
N TYR A 32 19.66 -42.26 15.64
CA TYR A 32 19.39 -41.04 14.85
C TYR A 32 19.80 -39.77 15.60
N ASP A 33 20.83 -39.07 15.11
CA ASP A 33 21.22 -37.75 15.62
C ASP A 33 20.57 -36.61 14.79
N PRO A 34 19.58 -35.88 15.33
CA PRO A 34 18.90 -34.80 14.62
C PRO A 34 19.69 -33.47 14.62
N THR A 35 20.85 -33.39 15.28
CA THR A 35 21.52 -32.10 15.59
C THR A 35 21.74 -31.24 14.35
N ALA A 36 22.32 -31.82 13.30
CA ALA A 36 22.57 -31.10 12.04
C ALA A 36 21.27 -30.63 11.37
N LYS A 37 20.20 -31.44 11.45
CA LYS A 37 18.90 -31.11 10.88
C LYS A 37 18.20 -29.98 11.62
N ILE A 38 18.27 -29.98 12.96
CA ILE A 38 17.76 -28.88 13.80
C ILE A 38 18.47 -27.57 13.47
N ALA A 39 19.81 -27.59 13.36
CA ALA A 39 20.61 -26.42 13.01
C ALA A 39 20.24 -25.88 11.61
N SER A 40 20.23 -26.75 10.61
CA SER A 40 19.85 -26.38 9.24
C SER A 40 18.44 -25.80 9.16
N THR A 41 17.47 -26.43 9.83
CA THR A 41 16.07 -25.94 9.87
C THR A 41 15.97 -24.59 10.56
N THR A 42 16.84 -24.34 11.55
CA THR A 42 16.92 -23.04 12.23
C THR A 42 17.40 -21.94 11.31
N THR A 43 18.51 -22.18 10.61
CA THR A 43 19.04 -21.22 9.63
C THR A 43 18.03 -20.89 8.54
N THR A 44 17.39 -21.92 7.98
CA THR A 44 16.38 -21.74 6.92
C THR A 44 15.14 -21.01 7.44
N GLY A 45 14.64 -21.37 8.63
CA GLY A 45 13.49 -20.71 9.24
C GLY A 45 13.76 -19.23 9.53
N ASN A 46 14.94 -18.90 10.07
CA ASN A 46 15.33 -17.51 10.30
C ASN A 46 15.43 -16.72 8.98
N THR A 47 16.08 -17.31 7.97
CA THR A 47 16.20 -16.69 6.64
C THR A 47 14.82 -16.42 6.02
N LEU A 48 13.90 -17.38 6.11
CA LEU A 48 12.53 -17.22 5.63
C LEU A 48 11.78 -16.11 6.39
N GLY A 49 11.94 -16.06 7.72
CA GLY A 49 11.38 -15.00 8.57
C GLY A 49 11.88 -13.61 8.16
N ASP A 50 13.20 -13.47 7.95
CA ASP A 50 13.81 -12.21 7.51
C ASP A 50 13.30 -11.77 6.15
N LYS A 51 13.19 -12.70 5.19
CA LYS A 51 12.63 -12.42 3.86
C LYS A 51 11.19 -11.97 3.94
N LYS A 52 10.38 -12.59 4.80
CA LYS A 52 8.99 -12.17 5.04
C LYS A 52 8.93 -10.75 5.62
N ALA A 53 9.77 -10.43 6.61
CA ALA A 53 9.81 -9.11 7.20
C ALA A 53 10.21 -8.04 6.17
N GLN A 54 11.22 -8.31 5.34
CA GLN A 54 11.64 -7.43 4.24
C GLN A 54 10.49 -7.17 3.25
N ALA A 55 9.77 -8.21 2.84
CA ALA A 55 8.62 -8.07 1.95
C ALA A 55 7.52 -7.20 2.56
N LYS A 56 7.22 -7.37 3.86
CA LYS A 56 6.23 -6.54 4.57
C LYS A 56 6.65 -5.07 4.63
N SER A 57 7.92 -4.79 4.94
CA SER A 57 8.44 -3.43 4.93
C SER A 57 8.37 -2.79 3.55
N ALA A 58 8.71 -3.53 2.49
CA ALA A 58 8.60 -3.05 1.11
C ALA A 58 7.14 -2.77 0.72
N GLN A 59 6.19 -3.60 1.17
CA GLN A 59 4.77 -3.38 0.95
C GLN A 59 4.27 -2.09 1.61
N ILE A 60 4.63 -1.85 2.87
CA ILE A 60 4.26 -0.62 3.59
C ILE A 60 4.80 0.62 2.86
N GLU A 61 6.06 0.56 2.43
CA GLU A 61 6.68 1.66 1.68
C GLU A 61 6.01 1.89 0.33
N ALA A 62 5.61 0.82 -0.37
CA ALA A 62 4.85 0.93 -1.61
C ALA A 62 3.48 1.58 -1.38
N THR A 63 2.76 1.20 -0.32
CA THR A 63 1.49 1.84 0.06
C THR A 63 1.67 3.33 0.33
N ARG A 64 2.71 3.71 1.10
CA ARG A 64 3.01 5.13 1.36
C ARG A 64 3.21 5.94 0.08
N LYS A 65 3.96 5.39 -0.89
CA LYS A 65 4.17 6.04 -2.19
C LYS A 65 2.89 6.20 -3.01
N VAL A 66 1.96 5.25 -2.90
CA VAL A 66 0.65 5.36 -3.53
C VAL A 66 -0.15 6.50 -2.89
N ASP A 67 -0.16 6.59 -1.56
CA ASP A 67 -0.84 7.68 -0.85
C ASP A 67 -0.26 9.06 -1.21
N GLU A 68 1.06 9.16 -1.33
CA GLU A 68 1.75 10.39 -1.78
C GLU A 68 1.37 10.76 -3.22
N ALA A 69 1.32 9.79 -4.13
CA ALA A 69 0.90 10.02 -5.51
C ALA A 69 -0.56 10.48 -5.59
N GLU A 70 -1.45 9.90 -4.77
CA GLU A 70 -2.85 10.32 -4.68
C GLU A 70 -2.99 11.75 -4.14
N SER A 71 -2.18 12.12 -3.13
CA SER A 71 -2.14 13.50 -2.61
C SER A 71 -1.64 14.50 -3.66
N LEU A 72 -0.55 14.17 -4.37
CA LEU A 72 -0.02 15.00 -5.45
C LEU A 72 -1.03 15.17 -6.60
N LYS A 73 -1.73 14.10 -6.96
CA LYS A 73 -2.80 14.14 -7.97
C LYS A 73 -3.90 15.12 -7.57
N GLN A 74 -4.32 15.12 -6.30
CA GLN A 74 -5.34 16.04 -5.81
C GLN A 74 -4.85 17.50 -5.87
N SER A 75 -3.63 17.77 -5.40
CA SER A 75 -3.03 19.12 -5.47
C SER A 75 -2.95 19.61 -6.92
N TYR A 76 -2.49 18.76 -7.84
CA TYR A 76 -2.37 19.10 -9.24
C TYR A 76 -3.74 19.39 -9.89
N TYR A 77 -4.77 18.64 -9.52
CA TYR A 77 -6.14 18.93 -9.95
C TYR A 77 -6.62 20.30 -9.43
N ASP A 78 -6.37 20.61 -8.17
CA ASP A 78 -6.80 21.87 -7.56
C ASP A 78 -6.10 23.08 -8.21
N ASP A 79 -4.81 22.97 -8.51
CA ASP A 79 -4.03 23.98 -9.23
C ASP A 79 -4.59 24.21 -10.65
N LEU A 80 -4.81 23.14 -11.42
CA LEU A 80 -5.39 23.23 -12.77
C LEU A 80 -6.81 23.81 -12.75
N SER A 81 -7.62 23.40 -11.77
CA SER A 81 -8.99 23.89 -11.57
C SER A 81 -8.99 25.39 -11.25
N SER A 82 -8.08 25.84 -10.38
CA SER A 82 -7.89 27.25 -10.06
C SER A 82 -7.47 28.05 -11.29
N TRP A 83 -6.51 27.54 -12.06
CA TRP A 83 -6.05 28.20 -13.28
C TRP A 83 -7.16 28.36 -14.34
N CYS A 84 -8.02 27.35 -14.50
CA CYS A 84 -9.20 27.46 -15.37
C CYS A 84 -10.14 28.59 -14.94
N GLU A 85 -10.37 28.78 -13.63
CA GLU A 85 -11.18 29.88 -13.10
C GLU A 85 -10.55 31.25 -13.37
N THR A 86 -9.23 31.37 -13.19
CA THR A 86 -8.49 32.59 -13.49
C THR A 86 -8.56 32.94 -14.97
N MET A 87 -8.33 31.96 -15.85
CA MET A 87 -8.40 32.16 -17.30
C MET A 87 -9.81 32.56 -17.75
N ALA A 88 -10.84 31.84 -17.30
CA ALA A 88 -12.23 32.17 -17.61
C ALA A 88 -12.63 33.55 -17.07
N GLY A 89 -12.11 33.94 -15.90
CA GLY A 89 -12.27 35.30 -15.35
C GLY A 89 -11.66 36.37 -16.24
N ALA A 90 -10.45 36.14 -16.74
CA ALA A 90 -9.73 37.09 -17.59
C ALA A 90 -10.38 37.32 -18.97
N VAL A 91 -10.93 36.28 -19.59
CA VAL A 91 -11.60 36.37 -20.91
C VAL A 91 -13.11 36.66 -20.82
N GLY A 92 -13.65 36.76 -19.60
CA GLY A 92 -15.07 36.92 -19.31
C GLY A 92 -15.84 35.59 -19.26
N LYS A 93 -16.31 35.19 -18.08
CA LYS A 93 -16.93 33.87 -17.87
C LYS A 93 -18.20 33.60 -18.69
N SER A 94 -18.86 34.63 -19.20
CA SER A 94 -20.07 34.53 -20.02
C SER A 94 -19.79 34.47 -21.52
N THR A 95 -18.56 34.75 -21.96
CA THR A 95 -18.16 34.67 -23.37
C THR A 95 -18.07 33.21 -23.83
N PRO A 96 -18.17 32.95 -25.15
CA PRO A 96 -17.95 31.61 -25.70
C PRO A 96 -16.61 31.01 -25.24
N GLU A 97 -15.54 31.80 -25.23
CA GLU A 97 -14.20 31.42 -24.82
C GLU A 97 -14.14 31.08 -23.32
N GLY A 98 -14.73 31.92 -22.46
CA GLY A 98 -14.81 31.66 -21.03
C GLY A 98 -15.60 30.39 -20.70
N LYS A 99 -16.71 30.15 -21.40
CA LYS A 99 -17.50 28.92 -21.27
C LYS A 99 -16.74 27.68 -21.72
N ALA A 100 -15.96 27.77 -22.80
CA ALA A 100 -15.13 26.67 -23.27
C ALA A 100 -14.06 26.26 -22.24
N ILE A 101 -13.42 27.24 -21.58
CA ILE A 101 -12.44 26.98 -20.50
C ILE A 101 -13.09 26.32 -19.28
N LEU A 102 -14.26 26.81 -18.86
CA LEU A 102 -15.00 26.20 -17.74
C LEU A 102 -15.51 24.79 -18.08
N ALA A 103 -15.82 24.51 -19.34
CA ALA A 103 -16.18 23.17 -19.79
C ALA A 103 -15.01 22.18 -19.70
N ILE A 104 -13.76 22.62 -19.95
CA ILE A 104 -12.55 21.79 -19.73
C ILE A 104 -12.44 21.39 -18.25
N ARG A 105 -12.64 22.35 -17.34
CA ARG A 105 -12.69 22.09 -15.88
C ARG A 105 -13.80 21.10 -15.51
N ALA A 106 -15.00 21.25 -16.08
CA ALA A 106 -16.13 20.36 -15.80
C ALA A 106 -15.91 18.93 -16.32
N ASN A 107 -15.18 18.76 -17.41
CA ASN A 107 -14.87 17.47 -18.03
C ASN A 107 -13.70 16.74 -17.36
N LEU A 108 -12.88 17.41 -16.55
CA LEU A 108 -11.81 16.78 -15.74
C LEU A 108 -12.34 15.90 -14.59
N LYS A 109 -13.64 15.60 -14.53
CA LYS A 109 -14.25 14.75 -13.49
C LYS A 109 -13.82 13.28 -13.62
N GLY A 110 -12.65 12.98 -13.06
CA GLY A 110 -12.36 11.72 -12.36
C GLY A 110 -12.62 11.88 -10.86
N ARG A 111 -13.81 12.37 -10.47
CA ARG A 111 -14.18 12.50 -9.04
C ARG A 111 -14.20 11.11 -8.42
N GLY A 112 -13.24 10.82 -7.55
CA GLY A 112 -13.33 9.68 -6.63
C GLY A 112 -14.61 9.81 -5.77
N PRO A 113 -15.17 8.69 -5.29
CA PRO A 113 -16.50 8.63 -4.69
C PRO A 113 -16.72 9.53 -3.45
N ASN A 114 -15.68 10.15 -2.87
CA ASN A 114 -15.76 10.84 -1.57
C ASN A 114 -15.29 12.31 -1.54
N THR A 115 -15.00 12.97 -2.67
CA THR A 115 -14.68 14.42 -2.64
C THR A 115 -15.96 15.27 -2.59
N PRO A 116 -16.20 16.07 -1.52
CA PRO A 116 -17.31 17.01 -1.46
C PRO A 116 -17.24 18.00 -2.62
N ALA A 117 -18.38 18.42 -3.15
CA ALA A 117 -18.40 19.52 -4.11
C ALA A 117 -17.83 20.79 -3.44
N PRO A 118 -17.00 21.60 -4.13
CA PRO A 118 -16.57 22.87 -3.57
C PRO A 118 -17.80 23.74 -3.26
N THR A 119 -17.87 24.23 -2.03
CA THR A 119 -18.95 25.11 -1.57
C THR A 119 -18.92 26.41 -2.38
N PRO A 120 -20.05 26.84 -2.98
CA PRO A 120 -20.11 28.11 -3.68
C PRO A 120 -19.70 29.28 -2.76
N PRO A 121 -19.03 30.33 -3.27
CA PRO A 121 -18.82 31.55 -2.51
C PRO A 121 -20.16 32.13 -2.08
N ALA A 122 -20.27 32.55 -0.83
CA ALA A 122 -21.48 33.19 -0.33
C ALA A 122 -21.78 34.47 -1.16
N PRO A 123 -23.06 34.72 -1.51
CA PRO A 123 -23.42 35.94 -2.21
C PRO A 123 -23.08 37.17 -1.34
N PRO A 124 -22.63 38.28 -1.95
CA PRO A 124 -22.37 39.50 -1.22
C PRO A 124 -23.68 39.99 -0.57
N SER A 125 -23.63 40.23 0.74
CA SER A 125 -24.74 40.80 1.50
C SER A 125 -25.10 42.17 0.90
N ALA A 126 -26.38 42.35 0.55
CA ALA A 126 -26.97 43.63 0.15
C ALA A 126 -27.19 44.55 1.36
#